data_AF-A0A846HNJ4-F1
#
_entry.id   AF-A0A846HNJ4-F1
#
_cell.length_a   1.000
_cell.length_b   1.000
_cell.length_c   1.000
_cell.angle_alpha   90.00
_cell.angle_beta   90.00
_cell.angle_gamma   90.00
#
_symmetry.space_group_name_H-M   'P 1'
#
loop_
_entity.id
_entity.type
_entity.pdbx_description
1 polymer ?
#
loop_
_entity_poly.entity_id
_entity_poly.type
_entity_poly.pdbx_seq_one_letter_code
_entity_poly.pdbx_strand_id
1 'polypeptide(L)'
;MGGVFDLDLAGRRILCVGGRSDLAPRYRDLVQRCNGELIRHDGGLEDSQQRLEAVLASADAVICPADAVSHNAYSRTKRFCNRMGKPCVLVPRSSLGAFAQALTALADPPDQQAPQGPFSLDNERMLRARQAA
;
A
#
# COMPACT_ATOMS: atom_id res chain seq x y z
N MET A 1 18.64 4.86 -14.41
CA MET A 1 18.67 3.63 -13.58
C MET A 1 18.76 4.04 -12.13
N GLY A 2 17.67 4.61 -11.58
CA GLY A 2 17.58 4.97 -10.16
C GLY A 2 16.85 3.84 -9.45
N GLY A 3 17.59 2.99 -8.74
CA GLY A 3 16.99 1.98 -7.88
C GLY A 3 16.59 2.60 -6.54
N VAL A 4 15.66 1.96 -5.83
CA VAL A 4 15.23 2.27 -4.44
C VAL A 4 16.34 2.28 -3.38
N PHE A 5 17.60 2.21 -3.79
CA PHE A 5 18.77 2.12 -2.91
C PHE A 5 19.14 3.45 -2.24
N ASP A 6 18.65 4.59 -2.76
CA ASP A 6 18.83 5.93 -2.18
C ASP A 6 17.53 6.45 -1.52
N LEU A 7 16.53 5.58 -1.38
CA LEU A 7 15.24 5.96 -0.86
C LEU A 7 15.25 5.92 0.67
N ASP A 8 14.92 7.03 1.33
CA ASP A 8 14.71 7.08 2.78
C ASP A 8 13.23 7.30 3.11
N LEU A 9 12.66 6.38 3.87
CA LEU A 9 11.30 6.44 4.39
C LEU A 9 11.25 7.14 5.75
N ALA A 10 12.36 7.65 6.28
CA ALA A 10 12.45 8.37 7.55
C ALA A 10 11.79 7.67 8.75
N GLY A 11 11.88 6.34 8.82
CA GLY A 11 11.27 5.52 9.89
C GLY A 11 9.77 5.27 9.72
N ARG A 12 9.17 5.61 8.58
CA ARG A 12 7.72 5.47 8.36
C ARG A 12 7.25 4.02 8.35
N ARG A 13 6.08 3.80 8.94
CA ARG A 13 5.38 2.51 8.89
C ARG A 13 4.56 2.39 7.62
N ILE A 14 4.94 1.44 6.78
CA ILE A 14 4.26 1.10 5.54
C ILE A 14 3.37 -0.11 5.78
N LEU A 15 2.06 0.02 5.59
CA LEU A 15 1.12 -1.10 5.66
C LEU A 15 0.89 -1.69 4.27
N CYS A 16 1.22 -2.96 4.08
CA CYS A 16 0.82 -3.72 2.90
C CYS A 16 -0.46 -4.50 3.19
N VAL A 17 -1.55 -4.15 2.51
CA VAL A 17 -2.86 -4.82 2.64
C VAL A 17 -3.06 -5.81 1.49
N GLY A 18 -2.98 -7.09 1.81
CA GLY A 18 -2.89 -8.19 0.85
C GLY A 18 -1.46 -8.39 0.34
N GLY A 19 -1.35 -9.15 -0.75
CA GLY A 19 -0.10 -9.44 -1.43
C GLY A 19 0.19 -10.94 -1.49
N ARG A 20 1.27 -11.32 -2.18
CA ARG A 20 1.76 -12.70 -2.14
C ARG A 20 2.61 -12.93 -0.90
N SER A 21 2.23 -13.90 -0.08
CA SER A 21 3.00 -14.33 1.11
C SER A 21 4.47 -14.67 0.78
N ASP A 22 4.73 -15.27 -0.38
CA ASP A 22 6.09 -15.56 -0.89
C ASP A 22 6.97 -14.32 -1.09
N LEU A 23 6.37 -13.16 -1.35
CA LEU A 23 7.10 -11.90 -1.57
C LEU A 23 7.18 -11.05 -0.30
N ALA A 24 6.42 -11.37 0.74
CA ALA A 24 6.46 -10.67 2.02
C ALA A 24 7.88 -10.49 2.60
N PRO A 25 8.76 -11.51 2.65
CA PRO A 25 10.12 -11.31 3.17
C PRO A 25 10.93 -10.35 2.31
N ARG A 26 10.72 -10.33 0.98
CA ARG A 26 11.40 -9.41 0.06
C ARG A 26 10.89 -7.98 0.18
N TYR A 27 9.57 -7.80 0.34
CA TYR A 27 9.00 -6.47 0.60
C TYR A 27 9.51 -5.89 1.90
N ARG A 28 9.59 -6.72 2.94
CA ARG A 28 10.11 -6.31 4.24
C ARG A 28 11.57 -5.88 4.14
N ASP A 29 12.41 -6.70 3.52
CA ASP A 29 13.83 -6.38 3.30
C ASP A 29 13.99 -5.05 2.55
N LEU A 30 13.18 -4.82 1.53
CA LEU A 30 13.23 -3.59 0.73
C LEU A 30 12.82 -2.35 1.54
N VAL A 31 11.75 -2.44 2.34
CA VAL A 31 11.32 -1.34 3.23
C VAL A 31 12.33 -1.07 4.33
N GLN A 32 12.91 -2.12 4.92
CA GLN A 32 13.93 -1.99 5.95
C GLN A 32 15.21 -1.35 5.41
N ARG A 33 15.61 -1.68 4.18
CA ARG A 33 16.74 -1.01 3.50
C ARG A 33 16.50 0.47 3.28
N CYS A 34 15.24 0.86 3.06
CA CYS A 34 14.83 2.25 2.92
C CYS A 34 14.51 2.91 4.26
N ASN A 35 15.01 2.39 5.39
CA ASN A 35 14.76 2.94 6.73
C ASN A 35 13.25 3.06 7.07
N GLY A 36 12.44 2.08 6.67
CA GLY A 36 11.02 2.00 7.00
C GLY A 36 10.67 0.71 7.75
N GLU A 37 9.43 0.64 8.23
CA GLU A 37 8.88 -0.56 8.86
C GLU A 37 7.71 -1.10 8.04
N LEU A 38 7.76 -2.37 7.62
CA LEU A 38 6.68 -3.00 6.88
C LEU A 38 5.74 -3.75 7.82
N ILE A 39 4.47 -3.37 7.82
CA ILE A 39 3.37 -4.11 8.45
C ILE A 39 2.59 -4.82 7.35
N ARG A 40 2.28 -6.10 7.53
CA ARG A 40 1.46 -6.86 6.58
C ARG A 40 0.10 -7.18 7.19
N HIS A 41 -0.94 -7.00 6.40
CA HIS A 41 -2.30 -7.40 6.77
C HIS A 41 -2.94 -8.11 5.59
N ASP A 42 -3.52 -9.28 5.78
CA ASP A 42 -4.08 -10.12 4.70
C ASP A 42 -5.42 -9.59 4.12
N GLY A 43 -5.71 -8.30 4.27
CA GLY A 43 -6.93 -7.70 3.71
C GLY A 43 -8.25 -8.16 4.34
N GLY A 44 -8.21 -8.82 5.49
CA GLY A 44 -9.42 -9.17 6.25
C GLY A 44 -10.08 -10.48 5.83
N LEU A 45 -9.29 -11.47 5.38
CA LEU A 45 -9.79 -12.85 5.26
C LEU A 45 -10.08 -13.48 6.64
N GLU A 46 -9.39 -13.04 7.70
CA GLU A 46 -9.46 -13.68 9.03
C GLU A 46 -9.64 -12.71 10.22
N ASP A 47 -9.54 -11.39 10.05
CA ASP A 47 -9.52 -10.46 11.19
C ASP A 47 -10.54 -9.33 11.11
N SER A 48 -11.26 -9.16 12.22
CA SER A 48 -12.37 -8.25 12.43
C SER A 48 -12.07 -6.83 11.97
N GLN A 49 -13.04 -6.20 11.32
CA GLN A 49 -13.04 -4.82 10.81
C GLN A 49 -12.26 -3.80 11.68
N GLN A 50 -12.36 -3.90 13.01
CA GLN A 50 -11.67 -3.00 13.94
C GLN A 50 -10.15 -3.14 13.93
N ARG A 51 -9.61 -4.34 13.67
CA ARG A 51 -8.16 -4.56 13.62
C ARG A 51 -7.54 -3.91 12.38
N LEU A 52 -8.21 -4.01 11.23
CA LEU A 52 -7.74 -3.33 10.02
C LEU A 52 -7.68 -1.81 10.23
N GLU A 53 -8.72 -1.21 10.81
CA GLU A 53 -8.73 0.23 11.12
C GLU A 53 -7.65 0.62 12.15
N ALA A 54 -7.40 -0.21 13.16
CA ALA A 54 -6.33 0.02 14.14
C ALA A 54 -4.93 -0.03 13.51
N VAL A 55 -4.70 -0.99 12.61
CA VAL A 55 -3.42 -1.11 11.88
C VAL A 55 -3.25 0.00 10.85
N LEU A 56 -4.33 0.43 10.19
CA LEU A 56 -4.30 1.61 9.33
C LEU A 56 -4.01 2.89 10.13
N ALA A 57 -4.49 2.97 11.38
CA ALA A 57 -4.21 4.09 12.26
C ALA A 57 -2.74 4.14 12.68
N SER A 58 -2.08 2.99 12.87
CA SER A 58 -0.66 2.92 13.27
C SER A 58 0.33 3.08 12.11
N ALA A 59 -0.12 2.96 10.86
CA ALA A 59 0.72 3.11 9.67
C ALA A 59 0.76 4.55 9.15
N ASP A 60 1.91 4.99 8.65
CA ASP A 60 2.11 6.31 8.03
C ASP A 60 1.73 6.31 6.54
N ALA A 61 1.82 5.16 5.89
CA ALA A 61 1.44 4.98 4.49
C ALA A 61 0.88 3.58 4.24
N VAL A 62 0.09 3.44 3.18
CA VAL A 62 -0.57 2.18 2.84
C VAL A 62 -0.34 1.81 1.38
N ILE A 63 0.03 0.55 1.14
CA ILE A 63 0.19 -0.05 -0.18
C ILE A 63 -0.80 -1.19 -0.32
N CYS A 64 -1.59 -1.15 -1.39
CA CYS A 64 -2.61 -2.15 -1.69
C CYS A 64 -2.33 -2.77 -3.07
N PRO A 65 -1.81 -3.99 -3.16
CA PRO A 65 -1.79 -4.72 -4.42
C PRO A 65 -3.19 -5.15 -4.86
N ALA A 66 -3.63 -4.66 -6.03
CA ALA A 66 -4.90 -5.02 -6.66
C ALA A 66 -5.03 -6.54 -6.92
N ASP A 67 -3.90 -7.25 -6.99
CA ASP A 67 -3.81 -8.72 -7.21
C ASP A 67 -4.25 -9.59 -6.06
N ALA A 68 -4.31 -9.02 -4.86
CA ALA A 68 -4.49 -9.80 -3.66
C ALA A 68 -5.41 -9.10 -2.65
N VAL A 69 -6.15 -8.07 -3.08
CA VAL A 69 -7.06 -7.31 -2.22
C VAL A 69 -8.50 -7.44 -2.72
N SER A 70 -9.40 -7.84 -1.84
CA SER A 70 -10.84 -7.87 -2.12
C SER A 70 -11.41 -6.44 -2.19
N HIS A 71 -12.44 -6.22 -3.01
CA HIS A 71 -13.12 -4.92 -3.12
C HIS A 71 -13.54 -4.31 -1.77
N ASN A 72 -14.02 -5.15 -0.84
CA ASN A 72 -14.38 -4.71 0.51
C ASN A 72 -13.18 -4.16 1.29
N ALA A 73 -12.02 -4.84 1.22
CA ALA A 73 -10.79 -4.42 1.88
C ALA A 73 -10.26 -3.11 1.29
N TYR A 74 -10.22 -3.01 -0.04
CA TYR A 74 -9.80 -1.80 -0.73
C TYR A 74 -10.70 -0.60 -0.42
N SER A 75 -12.02 -0.77 -0.54
CA SER A 75 -12.98 0.32 -0.29
C SER A 75 -12.89 0.83 1.15
N ARG A 76 -12.65 -0.08 2.12
CA ARG A 76 -12.42 0.26 3.54
C ARG A 76 -11.11 0.99 3.76
N THR A 77 -10.00 0.43 3.27
CA THR A 77 -8.68 1.06 3.35
C THR A 77 -8.72 2.45 2.73
N LYS A 78 -9.32 2.59 1.54
CA LYS A 78 -9.52 3.88 0.91
C LYS A 78 -10.32 4.84 1.80
N ARG A 79 -11.49 4.42 2.28
CA ARG A 79 -12.35 5.29 3.10
C ARG A 79 -11.61 5.77 4.34
N PHE A 80 -10.82 4.89 4.96
CA PHE A 80 -10.01 5.20 6.12
C PHE A 80 -8.87 6.17 5.78
N CYS A 81 -8.07 5.88 4.74
CA CYS A 81 -6.97 6.74 4.31
C CYS A 81 -7.45 8.13 3.92
N ASN A 82 -8.58 8.22 3.20
CA ASN A 82 -9.21 9.50 2.85
C ASN A 82 -9.68 10.27 4.08
N ARG A 83 -10.29 9.58 5.06
CA ARG A 83 -10.74 10.19 6.32
C ARG A 83 -9.59 10.69 7.19
N MET A 84 -8.45 9.98 7.17
CA MET A 84 -7.28 10.30 8.00
C MET A 84 -6.24 11.17 7.27
N GLY A 85 -6.44 11.48 5.99
CA GLY A 85 -5.48 12.22 5.17
C GLY A 85 -4.14 11.50 4.98
N LYS A 86 -4.13 10.16 4.99
CA LYS A 86 -2.89 9.37 4.88
C LYS A 86 -2.64 8.90 3.46
N PRO A 87 -1.38 8.86 3.00
CA PRO A 87 -1.04 8.43 1.66
C PRO A 87 -1.37 6.94 1.46
N CYS A 88 -2.08 6.65 0.38
CA CYS A 88 -2.47 5.30 0.00
C CYS A 88 -2.19 5.06 -1.49
N VAL A 89 -1.44 4.01 -1.79
CA VAL A 89 -1.01 3.66 -3.16
C VAL A 89 -1.59 2.30 -3.54
N LEU A 90 -2.35 2.25 -4.62
CA LEU A 90 -2.78 0.99 -5.23
C LEU A 90 -1.75 0.58 -6.27
N VAL A 91 -1.24 -0.66 -6.18
CA VAL A 91 -0.34 -1.21 -7.19
C VAL A 91 -1.05 -2.29 -8.01
N PRO A 92 -0.88 -2.34 -9.34
CA PRO A 92 -1.64 -3.25 -10.20
C PRO A 92 -1.25 -4.73 -10.00
N ARG A 93 0.00 -5.00 -9.61
CA ARG A 93 0.54 -6.36 -9.44
C ARG A 93 1.37 -6.48 -8.16
N SER A 94 1.21 -7.60 -7.47
CA SER A 94 2.08 -8.05 -6.37
C SER A 94 3.46 -8.43 -6.92
N SER A 95 4.31 -7.44 -7.18
CA SER A 95 5.68 -7.65 -7.68
C SER A 95 6.65 -6.70 -6.99
N LEU A 96 7.91 -7.14 -6.86
CA LEU A 96 8.95 -6.34 -6.20
C LEU A 96 9.17 -4.98 -6.87
N GLY A 97 9.13 -4.92 -8.21
CA GLY A 97 9.28 -3.67 -8.96
C GLY A 97 8.11 -2.70 -8.79
N ALA A 98 6.87 -3.19 -8.74
CA ALA A 98 5.70 -2.34 -8.48
C ALA A 98 5.69 -1.84 -7.03
N PHE A 99 6.10 -2.69 -6.08
CA PHE A 99 6.23 -2.33 -4.67
C PHE A 99 7.33 -1.28 -4.46
N ALA A 100 8.48 -1.47 -5.09
CA ALA A 100 9.59 -0.50 -5.11
C ALA A 100 9.14 0.88 -5.62
N GLN A 101 8.41 0.94 -6.74
CA GLN A 101 7.86 2.19 -7.27
C GLN A 101 6.86 2.85 -6.30
N ALA A 102 6.02 2.05 -5.63
CA ALA A 102 5.10 2.58 -4.62
C ALA A 102 5.85 3.19 -3.44
N LEU A 103 6.94 2.56 -2.98
CA LEU A 103 7.79 3.16 -1.95
C LEU A 103 8.41 4.48 -2.42
N THR A 104 8.88 4.54 -3.68
CA THR A 104 9.39 5.80 -4.24
C THR A 104 8.34 6.92 -4.20
N ALA A 105 7.09 6.60 -4.56
CA ALA A 105 5.98 7.55 -4.47
C ALA A 105 5.61 7.93 -3.03
N LEU A 106 5.93 7.09 -2.05
CA LEU A 106 5.66 7.33 -0.63
C LEU A 106 6.75 8.13 0.07
N ALA A 107 8.02 7.97 -0.33
CA ALA A 107 9.15 8.70 0.24
C ALA A 107 9.17 10.17 -0.19
N ASP A 108 8.60 10.49 -1.36
CA ASP A 108 8.42 11.86 -1.81
C ASP A 108 7.54 12.63 -0.79
N PRO A 109 7.95 13.84 -0.34
CA PRO A 109 7.28 14.56 0.73
C PRO A 109 5.82 14.87 0.40
N PRO A 110 4.91 14.91 1.39
CA PRO A 110 3.47 15.12 1.19
C PRO A 110 3.10 16.45 0.51
N ASP A 111 4.05 17.36 0.38
CA ASP A 111 3.93 18.63 -0.34
C ASP A 111 3.96 18.45 -1.88
N GLN A 112 4.72 17.46 -2.37
CA GLN A 112 4.84 17.10 -3.80
C GLN A 112 4.07 15.83 -4.18
N GLN A 113 3.55 15.12 -3.18
CA GLN A 113 2.43 14.21 -3.36
C GLN A 113 1.20 15.05 -3.72
N ALA A 114 1.11 15.47 -4.98
CA ALA A 114 -0.13 15.93 -5.58
C ALA A 114 -1.22 15.00 -5.04
N PRO A 115 -2.30 15.55 -4.46
CA PRO A 115 -3.29 14.75 -3.75
C PRO A 115 -3.55 13.57 -4.65
N GLN A 116 -3.13 12.37 -4.23
CA GLN A 116 -3.40 11.16 -4.99
C GLN A 116 -4.91 11.17 -5.01
N GLY A 117 -5.45 11.67 -6.12
CA GLY A 117 -6.80 12.19 -6.15
C GLY A 117 -7.72 11.08 -5.68
N PRO A 118 -8.85 11.41 -5.05
CA PRO A 118 -9.80 10.38 -4.63
C PRO A 118 -10.16 9.57 -5.87
N PHE A 119 -9.60 8.35 -5.99
CA PHE A 119 -9.63 7.55 -7.21
C PHE A 119 -9.02 8.22 -8.47
N SER A 120 -7.81 7.81 -8.84
CA SER A 120 -7.57 7.64 -10.27
C SER A 120 -8.59 6.58 -10.74
N LEU A 121 -9.47 6.94 -11.67
CA LEU A 121 -10.46 6.04 -12.27
C LEU A 121 -9.79 4.76 -12.79
N ASP A 122 -8.52 4.87 -13.19
CA ASP A 122 -7.66 3.78 -13.62
C ASP A 122 -7.49 2.73 -12.51
N ASN A 123 -7.32 3.15 -11.25
CA ASN A 123 -7.18 2.25 -10.11
C ASN A 123 -8.48 1.48 -9.81
N GLU A 124 -9.64 2.13 -9.90
CA GLU A 124 -10.94 1.44 -9.75
C GLU A 124 -11.25 0.52 -10.92
N ARG A 125 -10.96 0.96 -12.15
CA ARG A 125 -11.12 0.14 -13.37
C ARG A 125 -10.23 -1.09 -13.30
N MET A 126 -8.99 -0.95 -12.84
CA MET A 126 -8.08 -2.07 -12.61
C MET A 126 -8.63 -3.03 -11.54
N LEU A 127 -9.15 -2.51 -10.42
CA LEU A 127 -9.71 -3.36 -9.38
C LEU A 127 -10.95 -4.13 -9.88
N ARG A 128 -11.87 -3.46 -10.59
CA ARG A 128 -13.07 -4.07 -11.15
C ARG A 128 -12.77 -5.10 -12.24
N ALA A 129 -11.80 -4.82 -13.11
CA ALA A 129 -11.41 -5.73 -14.19
C ALA A 129 -10.85 -7.06 -13.67
N ARG A 130 -10.25 -7.07 -12.47
CA ARG A 130 -9.64 -8.26 -11.88
C ARG A 130 -10.62 -9.18 -11.16
N GLN A 131 -11.78 -8.67 -10.76
CA GLN A 131 -12.82 -9.47 -10.10
C GLN A 131 -13.80 -10.12 -11.08
N ALA A 132 -13.69 -9.78 -12.37
CA ALA A 132 -14.53 -10.28 -13.45
C ALA A 132 -13.88 -11.45 -14.24
N ALA A 133 -12.73 -11.94 -13.77
CA ALA A 133 -11.99 -13.09 -14.32
C ALA A 133 -11.97 -14.22 -13.30
#